data_AF-W5YW68-F1
#
_entry.id   AF-W5YW68-F1
#
_cell.length_a   1.000
_cell.length_b   1.000
_cell.length_c   1.000
_cell.angle_alpha   90.00
_cell.angle_beta   90.00
_cell.angle_gamma   90.00
#
_symmetry.space_group_name_H-M   'P 1'
#
loop_
_entity.id
_entity.type
_entity.pdbx_description
1 polymer ?
#
loop_
_entity_poly.entity_id
_entity_poly.type
_entity_poly.pdbx_seq_one_letter_code
_entity_poly.pdbx_strand_id
1 'polypeptide(L)'
;MEFVGIRPENTQVLSYQTLPTPSGNCAIIFRSYWALFEQFQRCAHDKAAFRLMPGSEKALQWFMGDVIELFNHGTRPSFPSLFRYGTFDELIKRESDFADITRVVDLLTRGYRLQNLTESLSRQIRNTSNVLWLGMPEHTKNMEFDKVVIADDFFSQTNMVKKEALVSSVYTAISRVRSELYVPEDFDTWVKQLSSN
;
A
#
# COMPACT_ATOMS: atom_id res chain seq x y z
N MET A 1 23.76 -18.41 19.63
CA MET A 1 22.38 -18.73 19.20
C MET A 1 22.14 -17.97 17.91
N GLU A 2 22.26 -18.65 16.77
CA GLU A 2 21.87 -18.10 15.47
C GLU A 2 20.35 -18.20 15.33
N PHE A 3 19.70 -17.11 14.95
CA PHE A 3 18.33 -17.16 14.47
C PHE A 3 18.34 -17.80 13.07
N VAL A 4 18.12 -19.10 13.00
CA VAL A 4 17.81 -19.79 11.75
C VAL A 4 16.32 -19.61 11.49
N GLY A 5 15.97 -18.50 10.84
CA GLY A 5 14.67 -18.38 10.20
C GLY A 5 14.59 -19.45 9.10
N ILE A 6 13.50 -20.22 9.07
CA ILE A 6 13.21 -21.16 7.99
C ILE A 6 13.33 -20.39 6.68
N ARG A 7 14.41 -20.61 5.93
CA ARG A 7 14.44 -20.21 4.52
C ARG A 7 13.45 -21.14 3.84
N PRO A 8 12.38 -20.67 3.18
CA PRO A 8 11.68 -21.54 2.27
C PRO A 8 12.68 -21.80 1.16
N GLU A 9 13.17 -23.03 1.08
CA GLU A 9 14.28 -23.42 0.19
C GLU A 9 13.89 -23.34 -1.30
N ASN A 10 12.69 -22.79 -1.61
CA ASN A 10 12.07 -22.67 -2.91
C ASN A 10 11.36 -21.32 -3.19
N THR A 11 11.56 -20.26 -2.38
CA THR A 11 10.97 -18.94 -2.72
C THR A 11 11.73 -18.30 -3.88
N GLN A 12 11.06 -18.13 -5.02
CA GLN A 12 11.61 -17.43 -6.19
C GLN A 12 11.47 -15.92 -6.01
N VAL A 13 12.56 -15.17 -6.21
CA VAL A 13 12.54 -13.71 -6.25
C VAL A 13 12.55 -13.26 -7.71
N LEU A 14 11.55 -12.49 -8.09
CA LEU A 14 11.32 -12.02 -9.47
C LEU A 14 11.29 -10.49 -9.47
N SER A 15 11.97 -9.87 -10.44
CA SER A 15 11.91 -8.43 -10.64
C SER A 15 10.75 -8.02 -11.55
N TYR A 16 10.24 -6.81 -11.38
CA TYR A 16 9.24 -6.23 -12.28
C TYR A 16 9.51 -4.75 -12.59
N GLN A 17 9.13 -4.33 -13.81
CA GLN A 17 9.15 -2.91 -14.24
C GLN A 17 7.81 -2.21 -14.02
N THR A 18 6.73 -2.94 -14.25
CA THR A 18 5.36 -2.47 -14.02
C THR A 18 4.70 -3.44 -13.05
N LEU A 19 3.89 -2.90 -12.12
CA LEU A 19 3.15 -3.71 -11.16
C LEU A 19 2.50 -4.89 -11.90
N PRO A 20 2.85 -6.13 -11.56
CA PRO A 20 2.29 -7.28 -12.24
C PRO A 20 0.77 -7.27 -12.06
N THR A 21 0.04 -7.94 -12.96
CA THR A 21 -1.37 -8.27 -12.73
C THR A 21 -1.40 -9.65 -12.06
N PRO A 22 -1.36 -9.72 -10.73
CA PRO A 22 -1.27 -11.00 -10.06
C PRO A 22 -2.54 -11.83 -10.23
N SER A 23 -2.31 -13.14 -10.30
CA SER A 23 -3.33 -14.18 -10.25
C SER A 23 -3.01 -15.13 -9.10
N GLY A 24 -4.00 -15.86 -8.60
CA GLY A 24 -3.81 -16.73 -7.43
C GLY A 24 -4.06 -16.01 -6.11
N ASN A 25 -3.73 -16.69 -5.01
CA ASN A 25 -3.66 -16.11 -3.68
C ASN A 25 -2.41 -15.22 -3.57
N CYS A 26 -2.51 -14.02 -4.14
CA CYS A 26 -1.42 -13.04 -4.20
C CYS A 26 -1.75 -11.80 -3.39
N ALA A 27 -0.74 -11.26 -2.70
CA ALA A 27 -0.83 -9.96 -2.05
C ALA A 27 0.09 -8.92 -2.71
N ILE A 28 -0.43 -7.71 -2.94
CA ILE A 28 0.39 -6.52 -3.18
C ILE A 28 0.43 -5.72 -1.88
N ILE A 29 1.64 -5.46 -1.41
CA ILE A 29 1.90 -4.73 -0.17
C ILE A 29 2.39 -3.33 -0.52
N PHE A 30 1.78 -2.32 0.11
CA PHE A 30 2.06 -0.89 -0.07
C PHE A 30 2.64 -0.29 1.20
N ARG A 31 3.45 0.76 1.05
CA ARG A 31 3.98 1.55 2.17
C ARG A 31 3.09 2.75 2.51
N SER A 32 2.45 3.31 1.50
CA SER A 32 1.67 4.54 1.56
C SER A 32 0.18 4.26 1.38
N TYR A 33 -0.65 4.94 2.17
CA TYR A 33 -2.10 4.93 1.94
C TYR A 33 -2.49 5.60 0.62
N TRP A 34 -1.66 6.50 0.08
CA TRP A 34 -1.87 7.09 -1.25
C TRP A 34 -1.75 6.03 -2.36
N ALA A 35 -0.65 5.26 -2.35
CA ALA A 35 -0.41 4.20 -3.31
C ALA A 35 -1.44 3.06 -3.18
N LEU A 36 -1.76 2.66 -1.94
CA LEU A 36 -2.83 1.69 -1.66
C LEU A 36 -4.17 2.17 -2.21
N PHE A 37 -4.53 3.44 -2.00
CA PHE A 37 -5.77 4.02 -2.50
C PHE A 37 -5.82 4.00 -4.03
N GLU A 38 -4.74 4.40 -4.70
CA GLU A 38 -4.68 4.39 -6.16
C GLU A 38 -4.91 2.99 -6.72
N GLN A 39 -4.17 2.00 -6.22
CA GLN A 39 -4.34 0.62 -6.70
C GLN A 39 -5.74 0.09 -6.40
N PHE A 40 -6.27 0.40 -5.21
CA PHE A 40 -7.64 0.06 -4.84
C PHE A 40 -8.67 0.63 -5.83
N GLN A 41 -8.57 1.92 -6.18
CA GLN A 41 -9.48 2.53 -7.16
C GLN A 41 -9.34 1.89 -8.54
N ARG A 42 -8.10 1.58 -8.96
CA ARG A 42 -7.85 0.90 -10.24
C ARG A 42 -8.52 -0.47 -10.28
N CYS A 43 -8.33 -1.29 -9.24
CA CYS A 43 -8.99 -2.59 -9.15
C CYS A 43 -10.52 -2.49 -9.12
N ALA A 44 -11.07 -1.48 -8.43
CA ALA A 44 -12.51 -1.22 -8.37
C ALA A 44 -13.09 -0.76 -9.72
N HIS A 45 -12.31 0.00 -10.49
CA HIS A 45 -12.67 0.46 -11.84
C HIS A 45 -12.64 -0.69 -12.85
N ASP A 46 -11.56 -1.47 -12.83
CA ASP A 46 -11.32 -2.58 -13.77
C ASP A 46 -12.15 -3.85 -13.46
N LYS A 47 -12.97 -3.81 -12.40
CA LYS A 47 -13.77 -4.94 -11.90
C LYS A 47 -12.90 -6.17 -11.60
N ALA A 48 -11.67 -5.94 -11.14
CA ALA A 48 -10.75 -7.00 -10.79
C ALA A 48 -11.27 -7.81 -9.59
N ALA A 49 -10.83 -9.06 -9.46
CA ALA A 49 -11.12 -9.90 -8.30
C ALA A 49 -10.17 -9.57 -7.14
N PHE A 50 -10.51 -8.57 -6.34
CA PHE A 50 -9.64 -8.08 -5.26
C PHE A 50 -10.32 -7.99 -3.89
N ARG A 51 -9.49 -7.88 -2.85
CA ARG A 51 -9.88 -7.64 -1.46
C ARG A 51 -8.79 -6.85 -0.72
N LEU A 52 -9.21 -5.88 0.07
CA LEU A 52 -8.34 -5.22 1.04
C LEU A 52 -8.14 -6.14 2.25
N MET A 53 -6.93 -6.16 2.80
CA MET A 53 -6.69 -6.81 4.09
C MET A 53 -7.58 -6.13 5.16
N PRO A 54 -8.18 -6.86 6.12
CA PRO A 54 -9.18 -6.28 7.02
C PRO A 54 -8.70 -5.05 7.81
N GLY A 55 -7.43 -5.05 8.23
CA GLY A 55 -6.82 -3.89 8.89
C GLY A 55 -6.61 -2.72 7.92
N SER A 56 -6.11 -3.02 6.72
CA SER A 56 -5.88 -2.01 5.68
C SER A 56 -7.18 -1.39 5.18
N GLU A 57 -8.26 -2.15 5.09
CA GLU A 57 -9.58 -1.64 4.72
C GLU A 57 -10.04 -0.56 5.71
N LYS A 58 -10.00 -0.87 7.02
CA LYS A 58 -10.41 0.07 8.07
C LYS A 58 -9.52 1.31 8.09
N ALA A 59 -8.21 1.12 8.00
CA ALA A 59 -7.26 2.22 8.02
C ALA A 59 -7.38 3.12 6.78
N LEU A 60 -7.57 2.52 5.59
CA LEU A 60 -7.78 3.25 4.35
C LEU A 60 -9.09 4.04 4.36
N GLN A 61 -10.18 3.45 4.89
CA GLN A 61 -11.46 4.15 5.08
C GLN A 61 -11.31 5.39 5.97
N TRP A 62 -10.61 5.24 7.09
CA TRP A 62 -10.35 6.36 7.99
C TRP A 62 -9.45 7.42 7.34
N PHE A 63 -8.32 7.00 6.78
CA PHE A 63 -7.38 7.90 6.10
C PHE A 63 -8.06 8.71 5.00
N MET A 64 -8.72 8.05 4.06
CA MET A 64 -9.38 8.73 2.95
C MET A 64 -10.61 9.51 3.39
N GLY A 65 -11.31 9.03 4.43
CA GLY A 65 -12.43 9.78 5.03
C GLY A 65 -11.98 11.14 5.53
N ASP A 66 -10.89 11.17 6.30
CA ASP A 66 -10.29 12.41 6.79
C ASP A 66 -9.78 13.31 5.66
N VAL A 67 -9.16 12.74 4.61
CA VAL A 67 -8.73 13.53 3.43
C VAL A 67 -9.92 14.18 2.73
N ILE A 68 -11.01 13.43 2.52
CA ILE A 68 -12.23 13.92 1.84
C ILE A 68 -12.91 15.00 2.68
N GLU A 69 -12.99 14.82 4.00
CA GLU A 69 -13.60 15.79 4.92
C GLU A 69 -12.75 17.06 5.05
N LEU A 70 -11.42 16.92 5.11
CA LEU A 70 -10.50 18.05 5.10
C LEU A 70 -10.61 18.85 3.79
N PHE A 71 -10.73 18.17 2.65
CA PHE A 71 -10.88 18.81 1.34
C PHE A 71 -12.22 19.56 1.19
N ASN A 72 -13.34 18.91 1.52
CA ASN A 72 -14.66 19.46 1.24
C ASN A 72 -15.16 20.46 2.31
N HIS A 73 -14.76 20.25 3.56
CA HIS A 73 -15.34 20.95 4.71
C HIS A 73 -14.29 21.64 5.60
N GLY A 74 -13.00 21.42 5.34
CA GLY A 74 -11.93 21.90 6.23
C GLY A 74 -11.92 21.20 7.59
N THR A 75 -12.59 20.04 7.71
CA THR A 75 -12.65 19.29 8.95
C THR A 75 -11.27 18.78 9.32
N ARG A 76 -10.84 19.03 10.55
CA ARG A 76 -9.52 18.60 11.02
C ARG A 76 -9.40 17.07 11.02
N PRO A 77 -8.36 16.49 10.41
CA PRO A 77 -8.17 15.05 10.38
C PRO A 77 -7.85 14.50 11.78
N SER A 78 -8.24 13.26 12.02
CA SER A 78 -7.99 12.49 13.24
C SER A 78 -7.01 11.32 13.01
N PHE A 79 -6.75 10.95 11.76
CA PHE A 79 -5.82 9.90 11.37
C PHE A 79 -4.39 10.33 11.72
N PRO A 80 -3.59 9.47 12.39
CA PRO A 80 -2.32 9.89 12.99
C PRO A 80 -1.33 10.58 12.05
N SER A 81 -1.18 10.12 10.80
CA SER A 81 -0.25 10.73 9.84
C SER A 81 -0.75 12.06 9.26
N LEU A 82 -2.06 12.31 9.32
CA LEU A 82 -2.71 13.50 8.79
C LEU A 82 -2.94 14.58 9.85
N PHE A 83 -2.99 14.21 11.13
CA PHE A 83 -3.32 15.11 12.26
C PHE A 83 -2.48 16.40 12.33
N ARG A 84 -1.27 16.37 11.75
CA ARG A 84 -0.33 17.50 11.67
C ARG A 84 -0.69 18.56 10.63
N TYR A 85 -1.66 18.29 9.76
CA TYR A 85 -2.09 19.22 8.72
C TYR A 85 -3.39 19.90 9.17
N GLY A 86 -3.39 21.23 9.22
CA GLY A 86 -4.55 22.03 9.61
C GLY A 86 -5.48 22.35 8.45
N THR A 87 -4.95 22.36 7.23
CA THR A 87 -5.70 22.62 6.00
C THR A 87 -5.29 21.66 4.89
N PHE A 88 -6.14 21.54 3.87
CA PHE A 88 -5.83 20.74 2.69
C PHE A 88 -4.62 21.29 1.92
N ASP A 89 -4.48 22.62 1.82
CA ASP A 89 -3.33 23.24 1.16
C ASP A 89 -2.00 22.92 1.87
N GLU A 90 -1.99 22.88 3.20
CA GLU A 90 -0.82 22.48 3.98
C GLU A 90 -0.44 21.02 3.72
N LEU A 91 -1.44 20.15 3.63
CA LEU A 91 -1.27 18.74 3.30
C LEU A 91 -0.66 18.61 1.91
N ILE A 92 -1.22 19.26 0.88
CA ILE A 92 -0.67 19.21 -0.49
C ILE A 92 0.73 19.78 -0.53
N LYS A 93 1.01 20.93 0.08
CA LYS A 93 2.34 21.55 0.04
C LYS A 93 3.44 20.66 0.64
N ARG A 94 3.11 19.83 1.63
CA ARG A 94 4.09 18.97 2.32
C ARG A 94 4.17 17.57 1.72
N GLU A 95 3.13 17.14 1.04
CA GLU A 95 3.02 15.81 0.43
C GLU A 95 3.13 15.87 -1.11
N SER A 96 3.25 17.05 -1.73
CA SER A 96 3.32 17.22 -3.20
C SER A 96 4.55 16.57 -3.84
N ASP A 97 5.58 16.28 -3.05
CA ASP A 97 6.74 15.50 -3.51
C ASP A 97 6.37 14.02 -3.76
N PHE A 98 5.20 13.56 -3.32
CA PHE A 98 4.65 12.25 -3.63
C PHE A 98 3.79 12.33 -4.90
N ALA A 99 4.22 11.67 -5.98
CA ALA A 99 3.48 11.63 -7.25
C ALA A 99 2.01 11.18 -7.08
N ASP A 100 1.76 10.33 -6.08
CA ASP A 100 0.46 9.71 -5.83
C ASP A 100 -0.60 10.70 -5.34
N ILE A 101 -0.20 11.79 -4.66
CA ILE A 101 -1.17 12.74 -4.11
C ILE A 101 -1.84 13.58 -5.20
N THR A 102 -1.13 13.90 -6.27
CA THR A 102 -1.64 14.72 -7.38
C THR A 102 -2.87 14.06 -8.03
N ARG A 103 -2.85 12.74 -8.19
CA ARG A 103 -3.99 11.98 -8.73
C ARG A 103 -5.20 12.03 -7.79
N VAL A 104 -4.95 11.97 -6.48
CA VAL A 104 -6.02 12.10 -5.48
C VAL A 104 -6.63 13.50 -5.51
N VAL A 105 -5.82 14.55 -5.65
CA VAL A 105 -6.31 15.93 -5.79
C VAL A 105 -7.22 16.09 -7.02
N ASP A 106 -6.81 15.57 -8.18
CA ASP A 106 -7.64 15.62 -9.39
C ASP A 106 -8.97 14.88 -9.19
N LEU A 107 -8.93 13.71 -8.57
CA LEU A 107 -10.11 12.91 -8.26
C LEU A 107 -11.07 13.64 -7.30
N LEU A 108 -10.55 14.27 -6.24
CA LEU A 108 -11.34 15.10 -5.31
C LEU A 108 -11.94 16.32 -6.01
N THR A 109 -11.16 17.01 -6.85
CA THR A 109 -11.61 18.18 -7.61
C THR A 109 -12.74 17.86 -8.58
N ARG A 110 -12.80 16.63 -9.09
CA ARG A 110 -13.90 16.11 -9.91
C ARG A 110 -15.16 15.75 -9.12
N GLY A 111 -15.18 16.02 -7.80
CA GLY A 111 -16.34 15.84 -6.94
C GLY A 111 -16.41 14.48 -6.26
N TYR A 112 -15.28 13.79 -6.09
CA TYR A 112 -15.23 12.54 -5.33
C TYR A 112 -15.57 12.76 -3.85
N ARG A 113 -16.49 11.93 -3.33
CA ARG A 113 -17.04 12.03 -1.96
C ARG A 113 -16.96 10.69 -1.23
N LEU A 114 -17.28 10.70 0.07
CA LEU A 114 -17.38 9.49 0.91
C LEU A 114 -18.29 8.41 0.31
N GLN A 115 -19.35 8.81 -0.40
CA GLN A 115 -20.23 7.87 -1.09
C GLN A 115 -19.49 7.08 -2.18
N ASN A 116 -18.61 7.74 -2.95
CA ASN A 116 -17.81 7.06 -3.98
C ASN A 116 -16.80 6.10 -3.37
N LEU A 117 -16.22 6.45 -2.22
CA LEU A 117 -15.36 5.54 -1.46
C LEU A 117 -16.12 4.30 -1.02
N THR A 118 -17.30 4.49 -0.44
CA THR A 118 -18.20 3.41 -0.02
C THR A 118 -18.61 2.53 -1.19
N GLU A 119 -18.91 3.13 -2.35
CA GLU A 119 -19.22 2.40 -3.57
C GLU A 119 -18.04 1.54 -4.04
N SER A 120 -16.83 2.11 -4.15
CA SER A 120 -15.62 1.35 -4.51
C SER A 120 -15.35 0.19 -3.54
N LEU A 121 -15.57 0.39 -2.24
CA LEU A 121 -15.38 -0.64 -1.21
C LEU A 121 -16.40 -1.78 -1.35
N SER A 122 -17.62 -1.49 -1.79
CA SER A 122 -18.66 -2.50 -2.02
C SER A 122 -18.34 -3.47 -3.17
N ARG A 123 -17.39 -3.10 -4.05
CA ARG A 123 -16.96 -3.89 -5.20
C ARG A 123 -15.95 -4.99 -4.85
N GLN A 124 -15.46 -5.02 -3.61
CA GLN A 124 -14.59 -6.09 -3.12
C GLN A 124 -15.29 -7.45 -3.15
N ILE A 125 -14.55 -8.49 -3.53
CA ILE A 125 -15.07 -9.85 -3.54
C ILE A 125 -15.11 -10.43 -2.13
N ARG A 126 -16.24 -11.04 -1.75
CA ARG A 126 -16.44 -11.61 -0.40
C ARG A 126 -16.13 -13.12 -0.29
N ASN A 127 -16.38 -13.90 -1.35
CA ASN A 127 -16.55 -15.36 -1.26
C ASN A 127 -15.66 -16.19 -2.22
N THR A 128 -14.45 -15.74 -2.55
CA THR A 128 -13.57 -16.47 -3.48
C THR A 128 -12.19 -16.70 -2.88
N SER A 129 -11.64 -17.90 -3.07
CA SER A 129 -10.30 -18.29 -2.60
C SER A 129 -9.16 -17.77 -3.48
N ASN A 130 -9.50 -17.24 -4.67
CA ASN A 130 -8.55 -16.75 -5.66
C ASN A 130 -8.76 -15.24 -5.87
N VAL A 131 -8.29 -14.44 -4.92
CA VAL A 131 -8.42 -12.97 -4.93
C VAL A 131 -7.06 -12.31 -4.74
N LEU A 132 -6.91 -11.17 -5.39
CA LEU A 132 -5.81 -10.25 -5.14
C LEU A 132 -6.01 -9.53 -3.81
N TRP A 133 -5.08 -9.71 -2.89
CA TRP A 133 -5.03 -8.98 -1.63
C TRP A 133 -4.26 -7.68 -1.77
N LEU A 134 -4.83 -6.59 -1.26
CA LEU A 134 -4.18 -5.29 -1.20
C LEU A 134 -4.04 -4.88 0.27
N GLY A 135 -2.85 -4.43 0.70
CA GLY A 135 -2.71 -3.99 2.08
C GLY A 135 -1.37 -3.41 2.47
N MET A 136 -1.24 -3.17 3.77
CA MET A 136 -0.06 -2.61 4.43
C MET A 136 0.66 -3.73 5.20
N PRO A 137 1.99 -3.67 5.38
CA PRO A 137 2.76 -4.71 6.07
C PRO A 137 2.20 -5.09 7.44
N GLU A 138 1.81 -4.11 8.25
CA GLU A 138 1.29 -4.30 9.61
C GLU A 138 -0.03 -5.08 9.67
N HIS A 139 -0.78 -5.13 8.56
CA HIS A 139 -2.07 -5.81 8.46
C HIS A 139 -1.98 -7.21 7.86
N THR A 140 -0.76 -7.71 7.61
CA THR A 140 -0.51 -9.06 7.10
C THR A 140 -0.50 -10.15 8.18
N LYS A 141 -0.71 -9.78 9.45
CA LYS A 141 -0.59 -10.71 10.59
C LYS A 141 -1.56 -11.90 10.43
N ASN A 142 -1.02 -13.11 10.60
CA ASN A 142 -1.73 -14.38 10.45
C ASN A 142 -2.22 -14.68 9.01
N MET A 143 -1.66 -14.02 8.00
CA MET A 143 -1.93 -14.30 6.59
C MET A 143 -0.68 -14.85 5.91
N GLU A 144 -0.85 -15.75 4.95
CA GLU A 144 0.23 -16.25 4.09
C GLU A 144 -0.26 -16.28 2.65
N PHE A 145 0.63 -15.94 1.73
CA PHE A 145 0.32 -15.79 0.31
C PHE A 145 1.26 -16.64 -0.53
N ASP A 146 0.75 -17.21 -1.62
CA ASP A 146 1.59 -17.92 -2.57
C ASP A 146 2.55 -16.94 -3.24
N LYS A 147 2.05 -15.73 -3.50
CA LYS A 147 2.78 -14.66 -4.16
C LYS A 147 2.67 -13.36 -3.37
N VAL A 148 3.80 -12.68 -3.16
CA VAL A 148 3.83 -11.35 -2.55
C VAL A 148 4.51 -10.39 -3.52
N VAL A 149 3.88 -9.25 -3.78
CA VAL A 149 4.45 -8.14 -4.54
C VAL A 149 4.72 -7.00 -3.57
N ILE A 150 5.97 -6.54 -3.50
CA ILE A 150 6.31 -5.31 -2.78
C ILE A 150 6.16 -4.16 -3.76
N ALA A 151 5.24 -3.22 -3.51
CA ALA A 151 5.02 -2.09 -4.39
C ALA A 151 6.25 -1.17 -4.48
N ASP A 152 6.34 -0.42 -5.55
CA ASP A 152 7.46 0.49 -5.84
C ASP A 152 7.51 1.71 -4.92
N ASP A 153 6.38 2.05 -4.28
CA ASP A 153 6.24 3.12 -3.28
C ASP A 153 7.11 2.92 -2.03
N PHE A 154 7.66 1.71 -1.82
CA PHE A 154 8.68 1.44 -0.80
C PHE A 154 10.05 2.07 -1.12
N PHE A 155 10.34 2.29 -2.40
CA PHE A 155 11.66 2.64 -2.92
C PHE A 155 11.72 4.04 -3.51
N SER A 156 10.56 4.70 -3.69
CA SER A 156 10.54 6.13 -3.98
C SER A 156 11.22 6.87 -2.83
N GLN A 157 12.31 7.59 -3.15
CA GLN A 157 13.23 8.26 -2.22
C GLN A 157 12.58 9.37 -1.36
N THR A 158 11.28 9.52 -1.45
CA THR A 158 10.50 10.42 -0.63
C THR A 158 10.06 9.62 0.60
N ASN A 159 10.84 9.71 1.69
CA ASN A 159 10.28 9.88 3.04
C ASN A 159 11.35 9.91 4.13
N MET A 160 11.14 10.81 5.08
CA MET A 160 11.83 10.96 6.37
C MET A 160 11.57 9.80 7.35
N VAL A 161 11.40 8.57 6.83
CA VAL A 161 11.17 7.38 7.66
C VAL A 161 12.52 6.79 8.02
N LYS A 162 12.66 6.47 9.31
CA LYS A 162 13.85 5.79 9.82
C LYS A 162 14.07 4.48 9.06
N LYS A 163 15.31 4.27 8.59
CA LYS A 163 15.77 3.10 7.83
C LYS A 163 15.29 1.79 8.45
N GLU A 164 15.30 1.69 9.78
CA GLU A 164 14.92 0.51 10.53
C GLU A 164 13.43 0.15 10.36
N ALA A 165 12.57 1.17 10.32
CA ALA A 165 11.13 0.95 10.11
C ALA A 165 10.86 0.44 8.70
N LEU A 166 11.58 0.94 7.70
CA LEU A 166 11.46 0.49 6.32
C LEU A 166 11.92 -0.97 6.16
N VAL A 167 13.07 -1.32 6.74
CA VAL A 167 13.57 -2.70 6.77
C VAL A 167 12.59 -3.63 7.48
N SER A 168 12.04 -3.21 8.63
CA SER A 168 11.05 -4.01 9.37
C SER A 168 9.77 -4.25 8.57
N SER A 169 9.28 -3.25 7.83
CA SER A 169 8.11 -3.36 6.98
C SER A 169 8.32 -4.33 5.81
N VAL A 170 9.46 -4.21 5.11
CA VAL A 170 9.84 -5.13 4.03
C VAL A 170 10.02 -6.54 4.56
N TYR A 171 10.71 -6.72 5.69
CA TYR A 171 10.85 -8.03 6.33
C TYR A 171 9.49 -8.65 6.69
N THR A 172 8.58 -7.84 7.25
CA THR A 172 7.24 -8.30 7.59
C THR A 172 6.50 -8.80 6.35
N ALA A 173 6.56 -8.07 5.24
CA ALA A 173 5.93 -8.49 3.98
C ALA A 173 6.56 -9.76 3.40
N ILE A 174 7.89 -9.84 3.36
CA ILE A 174 8.63 -11.01 2.86
C ILE A 174 8.32 -12.25 3.71
N SER A 175 8.17 -12.12 5.03
CA SER A 175 7.87 -13.26 5.92
C SER A 175 6.54 -13.95 5.64
N ARG A 176 5.69 -13.41 4.76
CA ARG A 176 4.36 -13.96 4.41
C ARG A 176 4.36 -14.75 3.11
N VAL A 177 5.47 -14.78 2.39
CA VAL A 177 5.56 -15.42 1.06
C VAL A 177 5.80 -16.92 1.20
N ARG A 178 5.04 -17.72 0.43
CA ARG A 178 5.23 -19.16 0.33
C ARG A 178 6.01 -19.60 -0.91
N SER A 179 5.89 -18.90 -2.04
CA SER A 179 6.45 -19.36 -3.32
C SER A 179 7.13 -18.27 -4.14
N GLU A 180 6.49 -17.13 -4.40
CA GLU A 180 7.03 -16.10 -5.31
C GLU A 180 7.03 -14.71 -4.66
N LEU A 181 8.19 -14.07 -4.60
CA LEU A 181 8.36 -12.69 -4.17
C LEU A 181 8.66 -11.82 -5.39
N TYR A 182 7.79 -10.86 -5.67
CA TYR A 182 7.97 -9.86 -6.71
C TYR A 182 8.46 -8.55 -6.10
N VAL A 183 9.56 -8.02 -6.62
CA VAL A 183 10.14 -6.75 -6.22
C VAL A 183 10.41 -5.86 -7.44
N PRO A 184 10.44 -4.53 -7.29
CA PRO A 184 10.84 -3.65 -8.39
C PRO A 184 12.28 -3.94 -8.85
N GLU A 185 12.61 -3.65 -10.11
CA GLU A 185 13.99 -3.82 -10.63
C GLU A 185 15.06 -3.09 -9.80
N ASP A 186 14.71 -1.94 -9.22
CA ASP A 186 15.63 -1.13 -8.41
C ASP A 186 15.85 -1.68 -6.98
N PHE A 187 15.23 -2.81 -6.63
CA PHE A 187 15.31 -3.41 -5.30
C PHE A 187 16.75 -3.68 -4.85
N ASP A 188 17.58 -4.28 -5.72
CA ASP A 188 18.97 -4.61 -5.38
C ASP A 188 19.82 -3.36 -5.13
N THR A 189 19.58 -2.30 -5.90
CA THR A 189 20.24 -1.00 -5.73
C THR A 189 19.87 -0.41 -4.37
N TRP A 190 18.59 -0.48 -4.01
CA TRP A 190 18.12 -0.02 -2.71
C TRP A 190 18.72 -0.83 -1.54
N VAL A 191 18.77 -2.17 -1.64
CA VAL A 191 19.40 -3.02 -0.62
C VAL A 191 20.89 -2.66 -0.44
N LYS A 192 21.62 -2.41 -1.54
CA LYS A 192 23.03 -1.99 -1.47
C LYS A 192 23.21 -0.62 -0.79
N GLN A 193 22.27 0.31 -0.99
CA GLN A 193 22.28 1.60 -0.29
C GLN A 193 22.00 1.43 1.21
N LEU A 194 21.18 0.44 1.59
CA LEU A 194 20.97 0.09 2.99
C LEU A 194 22.21 -0.52 3.66
N SER A 195 23.06 -1.26 2.94
CA SER A 195 24.28 -1.83 3.54
C SER A 195 25.46 -0.86 3.61
N SER A 196 25.41 0.24 2.86
CA SER A 196 26.54 1.17 2.68
C SER A 196 26.53 2.38 3.64
N ASN A 197 25.65 2.37 4.64
CA ASN A 197 25.48 3.37 5.71
C ASN A 197 25.23 2.68 7.05
#